data_AF-A0A510KNW3-F1
#
_entry.id   AF-A0A510KNW3-F1
#
_cell.length_a   1.000
_cell.length_b   1.000
_cell.length_c   1.000
_cell.angle_alpha   90.00
_cell.angle_beta   90.00
_cell.angle_gamma   90.00
#
_symmetry.space_group_name_H-M   'P 1'
#
loop_
_entity.id
_entity.type
_entity.pdbx_description
1 polymer ?
#
loop_
_entity_poly.entity_id
_entity_poly.type
_entity_poly.pdbx_seq_one_letter_code
_entity_poly.pdbx_strand_id
1 'polypeptide(L)'
;MQTSTTSKLTEQTTAGNKSYMAETVTRSEFKKSNRVSDIPLFKKISKVEDDEIDNRFKNSKIVNEKEKEFRKSFYNFCKNFEHIKGTGSGIYMSGDEGTGKTYYTNCIYHELCDKYVVYKTSLQALLDEEADNFKNPNVNKNFVLDRFERADLVIFDDLGNEMISDWMKQELYKFFSYLHKNRISFIINTNLNDDQLKDFMRINGSAKLFSRIRGRCKYYKFEWEDRRIDECKEIWEKYY
;
A
#
# COMPACT_ATOMS: atom_id res chain seq x y z
N MET A 1 -0.99 -24.80 20.46
CA MET A 1 0.47 -24.96 20.29
C MET A 1 0.72 -25.91 19.13
N GLN A 2 1.07 -25.38 17.96
CA GLN A 2 1.72 -26.16 16.90
C GLN A 2 2.91 -25.31 16.44
N THR A 3 4.08 -25.68 16.93
CA THR A 3 5.36 -25.17 16.49
C THR A 3 5.62 -25.74 15.10
N SER A 4 5.53 -24.91 14.05
CA SER A 4 5.97 -25.27 12.71
C SER A 4 7.50 -25.26 12.70
N THR A 5 8.11 -26.43 12.90
CA THR A 5 9.55 -26.64 12.81
C THR A 5 10.00 -26.43 11.37
N THR A 6 10.68 -25.33 11.09
CA THR A 6 11.32 -25.06 9.80
C THR A 6 12.50 -26.02 9.64
N SER A 7 12.45 -26.94 8.68
CA SER A 7 13.55 -27.85 8.39
C SER A 7 14.64 -27.11 7.62
N LYS A 8 15.71 -26.70 8.30
CA LYS A 8 16.95 -26.27 7.64
C LYS A 8 17.65 -27.50 7.08
N LEU A 9 18.00 -27.48 5.80
CA LEU A 9 18.85 -28.49 5.19
C LEU A 9 20.31 -28.00 5.31
N THR A 10 21.16 -28.83 5.91
CA THR A 10 22.60 -28.55 6.02
C THR A 10 23.31 -29.28 4.90
N GLU A 11 23.92 -28.53 3.98
CA GLU A 11 24.78 -29.11 2.93
C GLU A 11 26.25 -28.86 3.28
N GLN A 12 27.05 -29.91 3.22
CA GLN A 12 28.51 -29.79 3.30
C GLN A 12 29.03 -29.32 1.95
N THR A 13 29.72 -28.19 1.94
CA THR A 13 30.48 -27.74 0.76
C THR A 13 31.97 -27.80 1.06
N THR A 14 32.74 -28.34 0.12
CA THR A 14 34.19 -28.46 0.19
C THR A 14 34.84 -27.46 -0.76
N ALA A 15 35.68 -26.59 -0.21
CA ALA A 15 36.56 -25.71 -0.97
C ALA A 15 37.98 -25.90 -0.42
N GLY A 16 38.78 -26.72 -1.10
CA GLY A 16 40.07 -27.21 -0.59
C GLY A 16 39.91 -28.20 0.58
N ASN A 17 40.94 -28.34 1.42
CA ASN A 17 40.97 -29.25 2.59
C ASN A 17 40.12 -28.79 3.80
N LYS A 18 39.18 -27.85 3.62
CA LYS A 18 38.29 -27.37 4.68
C LYS A 18 36.83 -27.61 4.28
N SER A 19 36.09 -28.26 5.17
CA SER A 19 34.64 -28.39 5.08
C SER A 19 33.98 -27.19 5.77
N TYR A 20 33.01 -26.58 5.09
CA TYR A 20 32.19 -25.51 5.64
C TYR A 20 30.75 -25.99 5.71
N MET A 21 30.11 -25.76 6.87
CA MET A 21 28.67 -25.93 7.03
C MET A 21 28.01 -24.59 6.73
N ALA A 22 27.28 -24.52 5.62
CA ALA A 22 26.44 -23.37 5.29
C ALA A 22 24.97 -23.78 5.42
N GLU A 23 24.20 -23.02 6.18
CA GLU A 23 22.74 -23.17 6.17
C GLU A 23 22.21 -22.63 4.84
N THR A 24 21.55 -23.48 4.05
CA THR A 24 20.84 -23.04 2.85
C THR A 24 19.41 -22.64 3.22
N VAL A 25 18.99 -21.45 2.77
CA VAL A 25 17.64 -20.92 2.93
C VAL A 25 17.02 -20.70 1.56
N THR A 26 15.70 -20.89 1.44
CA THR A 26 15.03 -20.60 0.16
C THR A 26 15.17 -19.13 -0.20
N ARG A 27 15.17 -18.79 -1.49
CA ARG A 27 15.24 -17.37 -1.94
C ARG A 27 14.15 -16.52 -1.31
N SER A 28 12.97 -17.09 -1.07
CA SER A 28 11.86 -16.45 -0.36
C SER A 28 12.13 -16.21 1.13
N GLU A 29 12.83 -17.11 1.81
CA GLU A 29 13.21 -16.96 3.22
C GLU A 29 14.36 -15.98 3.39
N PHE A 30 15.36 -16.03 2.49
CA PHE A 30 16.45 -15.07 2.43
C PHE A 30 15.95 -13.65 2.13
N LYS A 31 15.02 -13.49 1.18
CA LYS A 31 14.36 -12.20 0.92
C LYS A 31 13.54 -11.71 2.13
N LYS A 32 12.90 -12.61 2.88
CA LYS A 32 12.11 -12.25 4.08
C LYS A 32 12.98 -11.75 5.23
N SER A 33 14.19 -12.28 5.41
CA SER A 33 15.03 -12.00 6.58
C SER A 33 15.77 -10.66 6.56
N ASN A 34 15.86 -9.98 5.41
CA ASN A 34 16.62 -8.71 5.27
C ASN A 34 15.80 -7.48 4.83
N ARG A 35 14.46 -7.52 4.91
CA ARG A 35 13.57 -6.42 4.47
C ARG A 35 13.79 -5.09 5.20
N VAL A 36 14.31 -5.11 6.42
CA VAL A 36 14.65 -3.88 7.17
C VAL A 36 15.65 -3.02 6.40
N SER A 37 16.56 -3.63 5.62
CA SER A 37 17.53 -2.90 4.80
C SER A 37 16.91 -2.12 3.63
N ASP A 38 15.69 -2.48 3.20
CA ASP A 38 14.96 -1.78 2.14
C ASP A 38 14.24 -0.52 2.66
N ILE A 39 14.07 -0.35 3.98
CA ILE A 39 13.29 0.77 4.56
C ILE A 39 13.77 2.14 4.06
N PRO A 40 15.07 2.49 4.07
CA PRO A 40 15.53 3.79 3.59
C PRO A 40 15.19 4.04 2.12
N LEU A 41 15.29 3.01 1.27
CA LEU A 41 14.92 3.09 -0.13
C LEU A 41 13.42 3.35 -0.28
N PHE A 42 12.58 2.60 0.45
CA PHE A 42 11.13 2.73 0.35
C PHE A 42 10.60 4.04 0.91
N LYS A 43 11.25 4.60 1.93
CA LYS A 43 10.98 5.98 2.36
C LYS A 43 11.27 6.99 1.25
N LYS A 44 12.40 6.85 0.57
CA LYS A 44 12.81 7.76 -0.51
C LYS A 44 11.89 7.71 -1.74
N ILE A 45 11.42 6.52 -2.12
CA ILE A 45 10.58 6.36 -3.33
C ILE A 45 9.08 6.48 -3.04
N SER A 46 8.68 6.51 -1.77
CA SER A 46 7.28 6.69 -1.41
C SER A 46 6.84 8.12 -1.65
N LYS A 47 5.62 8.29 -2.16
CA LYS A 47 5.00 9.60 -2.38
C LYS A 47 4.40 10.14 -1.09
N VAL A 48 5.21 10.87 -0.33
CA VAL A 48 4.79 11.66 0.82
C VAL A 48 5.38 13.05 0.63
N GLU A 49 4.52 14.05 0.52
CA GLU A 49 4.92 15.45 0.33
C GLU A 49 5.38 16.07 1.66
N ASP A 50 6.15 17.16 1.59
CA ASP A 50 6.72 17.81 2.79
C ASP A 50 5.65 18.36 3.74
N ASP A 51 4.54 18.85 3.20
CA ASP A 51 3.39 19.34 3.98
C ASP A 51 2.58 18.19 4.63
N GLU A 52 2.84 16.94 4.24
CA GLU A 52 2.18 15.76 4.81
C GLU A 52 2.90 15.19 6.03
N ILE A 53 4.10 15.67 6.39
CA ILE A 53 4.93 15.15 7.49
C ILE A 53 4.19 15.11 8.84
N ASP A 54 3.28 16.06 9.05
CA ASP A 54 2.47 16.19 10.26
C ASP A 54 1.17 15.38 10.24
N ASN A 55 0.86 14.69 9.14
CA ASN A 55 -0.28 13.78 9.03
C ASN A 55 -0.01 12.53 9.88
N ARG A 56 -0.29 12.67 11.18
CA ARG A 56 -0.06 11.65 12.22
C ARG A 56 -1.32 11.45 13.03
N PHE A 57 -1.47 10.25 13.58
CA PHE A 57 -2.60 9.96 14.45
C PHE A 57 -2.67 10.97 15.63
N LYS A 58 -1.56 11.38 16.24
CA LYS A 58 -1.62 12.36 17.33
C LYS A 58 -2.18 13.74 16.94
N ASN A 59 -2.09 14.11 15.66
CA ASN A 59 -2.47 15.43 15.16
C ASN A 59 -3.88 15.44 14.53
N SER A 60 -4.57 14.29 14.48
CA SER A 60 -5.85 14.19 13.78
C SER A 60 -6.96 14.98 14.49
N LYS A 61 -7.57 15.94 13.79
CA LYS A 61 -8.80 16.61 14.23
C LYS A 61 -10.00 15.69 13.94
N ILE A 62 -10.70 15.27 14.99
CA ILE A 62 -11.87 14.39 14.90
C ILE A 62 -13.11 15.27 14.84
N VAL A 63 -13.90 15.16 13.77
CA VAL A 63 -15.10 15.98 13.57
C VAL A 63 -16.40 15.26 13.93
N ASN A 64 -16.40 13.92 13.95
CA ASN A 64 -17.58 13.14 14.31
C ASN A 64 -17.23 11.77 14.94
N GLU A 65 -18.22 11.09 15.53
CA GLU A 65 -18.01 9.80 16.19
C GLU A 65 -17.65 8.67 15.20
N LYS A 66 -18.16 8.67 13.96
CA LYS A 66 -17.76 7.68 12.94
C LYS A 66 -16.26 7.78 12.63
N GLU A 67 -15.75 8.99 12.48
CA GLU A 67 -14.33 9.23 12.25
C GLU A 67 -13.49 8.72 13.43
N LYS A 68 -13.92 8.98 14.67
CA LYS A 68 -13.25 8.48 15.87
C LYS A 68 -13.14 6.95 15.86
N GLU A 69 -14.18 6.26 15.42
CA GLU A 69 -14.16 4.80 15.22
C GLU A 69 -13.19 4.39 14.12
N PHE A 70 -13.19 5.08 12.97
CA PHE A 70 -12.30 4.80 11.84
C PHE A 70 -10.85 4.97 12.26
N ARG A 71 -10.53 6.11 12.86
CA ARG A 71 -9.23 6.43 13.47
C ARG A 71 -8.76 5.32 14.41
N LYS A 72 -9.61 4.91 15.35
CA LYS A 72 -9.29 3.81 16.29
C LYS A 72 -9.01 2.51 15.55
N SER A 73 -9.80 2.20 14.52
CA SER A 73 -9.62 1.01 13.69
C SER A 73 -8.30 1.05 12.89
N PHE A 74 -7.93 2.19 12.32
CA PHE A 74 -6.65 2.37 11.62
C PHE A 74 -5.44 2.31 12.56
N TYR A 75 -5.55 2.89 13.76
CA TYR A 75 -4.51 2.77 14.77
C TYR A 75 -4.34 1.32 15.21
N ASN A 76 -5.44 0.59 15.42
CA ASN A 76 -5.41 -0.84 15.74
C ASN A 76 -4.81 -1.68 14.60
N PHE A 77 -5.10 -1.34 13.33
CA PHE A 77 -4.44 -1.95 12.19
C PHE A 77 -2.91 -1.82 12.29
N CYS A 78 -2.41 -0.62 12.61
CA CYS A 78 -0.97 -0.38 12.76
C CYS A 78 -0.38 -1.15 13.95
N LYS A 79 -1.05 -1.14 15.12
CA LYS A 79 -0.59 -1.87 16.32
C LYS A 79 -0.50 -3.38 16.10
N ASN A 80 -1.39 -3.93 15.27
CA ASN A 80 -1.46 -5.36 14.98
C ASN A 80 -0.81 -5.72 13.63
N PHE A 81 -0.06 -4.80 13.02
CA PHE A 81 0.41 -4.97 11.65
C PHE A 81 1.34 -6.19 11.49
N GLU A 82 2.09 -6.56 12.53
CA GLU A 82 2.90 -7.78 12.54
C GLU A 82 2.10 -9.06 12.26
N HIS A 83 0.85 -9.12 12.72
CA HIS A 83 -0.05 -10.26 12.50
C HIS A 83 -0.84 -10.15 11.19
N ILE A 84 -0.94 -8.93 10.63
CA ILE A 84 -1.68 -8.65 9.40
C ILE A 84 -0.78 -8.81 8.18
N LYS A 85 0.50 -8.42 8.27
CA LYS A 85 1.44 -8.49 7.15
C LYS A 85 1.52 -9.93 6.62
N GLY A 86 1.49 -10.09 5.30
CA GLY A 86 1.55 -11.39 4.65
C GLY A 86 0.24 -12.20 4.66
N THR A 87 -0.85 -11.69 5.23
CA THR A 87 -2.18 -12.32 5.12
C THR A 87 -2.89 -11.95 3.80
N GLY A 88 -2.47 -10.83 3.20
CA GLY A 88 -3.13 -10.18 2.08
C GLY A 88 -4.34 -9.33 2.47
N SER A 89 -4.60 -9.16 3.77
CA SER A 89 -5.66 -8.29 4.29
C SER A 89 -5.23 -6.83 4.26
N GLY A 90 -6.22 -5.95 4.07
CA GLY A 90 -5.99 -4.55 3.76
C GLY A 90 -7.12 -3.62 4.20
N ILE A 91 -7.04 -2.37 3.73
CA ILE A 91 -8.04 -1.33 3.98
C ILE A 91 -8.49 -0.76 2.65
N TYR A 92 -9.79 -0.52 2.51
CA TYR A 92 -10.38 0.17 1.36
C TYR A 92 -11.19 1.36 1.88
N MET A 93 -10.77 2.57 1.51
CA MET A 93 -11.42 3.83 1.86
C MET A 93 -12.09 4.44 0.62
N SER A 94 -13.34 4.87 0.72
CA SER A 94 -14.07 5.56 -0.34
C SER A 94 -14.88 6.70 0.24
N GLY A 95 -15.05 7.78 -0.51
CA GLY A 95 -15.86 8.95 -0.12
C GLY A 95 -15.40 10.21 -0.84
N ASP A 96 -16.09 11.31 -0.63
CA ASP A 96 -15.86 12.56 -1.37
C ASP A 96 -14.51 13.21 -1.05
N GLU A 97 -14.10 14.17 -1.89
CA GLU A 97 -12.85 14.92 -1.72
C GLU A 97 -12.80 15.67 -0.38
N GLY A 98 -11.59 15.88 0.14
CA GLY A 98 -11.39 16.66 1.37
C GLY A 98 -11.89 16.01 2.67
N THR A 99 -12.39 14.77 2.61
CA THR A 99 -12.85 14.00 3.78
C THR A 99 -11.72 13.41 4.64
N GLY A 100 -10.44 13.54 4.24
CA GLY A 100 -9.29 13.08 5.04
C GLY A 100 -8.85 11.63 4.77
N LYS A 101 -9.21 11.04 3.64
CA LYS A 101 -8.72 9.71 3.23
C LYS A 101 -7.18 9.68 3.10
N THR A 102 -6.61 10.63 2.36
CA THR A 102 -5.15 10.82 2.18
C THR A 102 -4.46 11.10 3.52
N TYR A 103 -5.09 11.89 4.39
CA TYR A 103 -4.60 12.14 5.75
C TYR A 103 -4.42 10.84 6.54
N TYR A 104 -5.40 9.92 6.48
CA TYR A 104 -5.31 8.65 7.20
C TYR A 104 -4.36 7.63 6.55
N THR A 105 -4.21 7.61 5.22
CA THR A 105 -3.17 6.79 4.56
C THR A 105 -1.78 7.27 4.98
N ASN A 106 -1.56 8.59 5.08
CA ASN A 106 -0.34 9.18 5.62
C ASN A 106 -0.12 8.87 7.11
N CYS A 107 -1.17 8.91 7.95
CA CYS A 107 -1.06 8.50 9.35
C CYS A 107 -0.58 7.05 9.50
N ILE A 108 -1.14 6.14 8.69
CA ILE A 108 -0.74 4.72 8.68
C ILE A 108 0.70 4.57 8.18
N TYR A 109 1.05 5.28 7.12
CA TYR A 109 2.42 5.31 6.59
C TYR A 109 3.42 5.71 7.68
N HIS A 110 3.22 6.86 8.33
CA HIS A 110 4.13 7.39 9.36
C HIS A 110 4.22 6.53 10.62
N GLU A 111 3.17 5.79 10.97
CA GLU A 111 3.20 4.87 12.12
C GLU A 111 3.99 3.59 11.82
N LEU A 112 4.11 3.20 10.54
CA LEU A 112 4.68 1.91 10.13
C LEU A 112 6.04 2.00 9.42
N CYS A 113 6.35 3.11 8.74
CA CYS A 113 7.50 3.24 7.84
C CYS A 113 8.87 3.10 8.52
N ASP A 114 8.95 3.24 9.84
CA ASP A 114 10.20 3.07 10.59
C ASP A 114 10.52 1.60 10.89
N LYS A 115 9.51 0.71 10.85
CA LYS A 115 9.61 -0.69 11.27
C LYS A 115 9.35 -1.67 10.14
N TYR A 116 8.66 -1.23 9.09
CA TYR A 116 8.20 -2.06 8.00
C TYR A 116 8.54 -1.41 6.65
N VAL A 117 8.67 -2.24 5.62
CA VAL A 117 8.81 -1.73 4.25
C VAL A 117 7.43 -1.31 3.75
N VAL A 118 7.13 -0.02 3.87
CA VAL A 118 5.87 0.57 3.38
C VAL A 118 6.12 1.28 2.06
N TYR A 119 5.38 0.92 1.03
CA TYR A 119 5.41 1.59 -0.27
C TYR A 119 4.15 2.40 -0.47
N LYS A 120 4.23 3.73 -0.34
CA LYS A 120 3.11 4.64 -0.66
C LYS A 120 3.29 5.21 -2.05
N THR A 121 2.29 5.08 -2.92
CA THR A 121 2.33 5.57 -4.30
C THR A 121 0.90 5.83 -4.81
N SER A 122 0.78 6.47 -5.96
CA SER A 122 -0.50 6.57 -6.69
C SER A 122 -0.50 5.61 -7.87
N LEU A 123 -1.68 5.21 -8.35
CA LEU A 123 -1.76 4.36 -9.53
C LEU A 123 -1.24 5.06 -10.79
N GLN A 124 -1.59 6.33 -11.00
CA GLN A 124 -1.07 7.10 -12.12
C GLN A 124 0.47 7.07 -12.15
N ALA A 125 1.12 7.25 -11.00
CA ALA A 125 2.59 7.22 -10.93
C ALA A 125 3.19 5.90 -11.40
N LEU A 126 2.59 4.78 -11.00
CA LEU A 126 3.05 3.46 -11.41
C LEU A 126 2.83 3.22 -12.90
N LEU A 127 1.71 3.70 -13.43
CA LEU A 127 1.35 3.56 -14.83
C LEU A 127 2.24 4.43 -15.72
N ASP A 128 2.53 5.68 -15.31
CA ASP A 128 3.48 6.56 -15.99
C ASP A 128 4.88 5.94 -16.03
N GLU A 129 5.33 5.40 -14.89
CA GLU A 129 6.63 4.74 -14.81
C GLU A 129 6.70 3.47 -15.69
N GLU A 130 5.64 2.67 -15.77
CA GLU A 130 5.56 1.54 -16.70
C GLU A 130 5.55 2.01 -18.17
N ALA A 131 4.80 3.07 -18.49
CA ALA A 131 4.70 3.60 -19.85
C ALA A 131 6.05 4.12 -20.36
N ASP A 132 6.80 4.82 -19.51
CA ASP A 132 8.13 5.33 -19.85
C ASP A 132 9.15 4.19 -20.00
N ASN A 133 9.10 3.19 -19.12
CA ASN A 133 10.00 2.05 -19.18
C ASN A 133 9.71 1.10 -20.35
N PHE A 134 8.47 1.05 -20.85
CA PHE A 134 8.14 0.24 -22.03
C PHE A 134 8.94 0.65 -23.28
N LYS A 135 9.35 1.92 -23.36
CA LYS A 135 10.14 2.48 -24.47
C LYS A 135 11.62 2.10 -24.40
N ASN A 136 12.11 1.56 -23.28
CA ASN A 136 13.52 1.24 -23.08
C ASN A 136 13.75 -0.29 -23.00
N PRO A 137 14.34 -0.91 -24.04
CA PRO A 137 14.56 -2.37 -24.07
C PRO A 137 15.55 -2.88 -23.01
N ASN A 138 16.35 -1.98 -22.40
CA ASN A 138 17.36 -2.35 -21.40
C ASN A 138 16.85 -2.27 -19.95
N VAL A 139 15.59 -1.91 -19.72
CA VAL A 139 15.02 -1.80 -18.37
C VAL A 139 14.32 -3.10 -17.97
N ASN A 140 14.51 -3.52 -16.72
CA ASN A 140 13.74 -4.62 -16.13
C ASN A 140 12.26 -4.23 -16.06
N LYS A 141 11.43 -4.87 -16.90
CA LYS A 141 9.99 -4.62 -17.01
C LYS A 141 9.16 -5.07 -15.79
N ASN A 142 9.78 -5.68 -14.77
CA ASN A 142 9.10 -6.15 -13.56
C ASN A 142 9.40 -5.29 -12.32
N PHE A 143 10.03 -4.13 -12.48
CA PHE A 143 10.47 -3.30 -11.35
C PHE A 143 9.33 -2.95 -10.35
N VAL A 144 8.10 -2.70 -10.84
CA VAL A 144 6.93 -2.45 -9.96
C VAL A 144 6.61 -3.67 -9.12
N LEU A 145 6.57 -4.85 -9.76
CA LEU A 145 6.29 -6.11 -9.07
C LEU A 145 7.39 -6.47 -8.08
N ASP A 146 8.65 -6.19 -8.42
CA ASP A 146 9.81 -6.36 -7.52
C ASP A 146 9.73 -5.42 -6.30
N ARG A 147 9.14 -4.22 -6.44
CA ARG A 147 8.84 -3.34 -5.29
C ARG A 147 7.71 -3.91 -4.44
N PHE A 148 6.63 -4.40 -5.06
CA PHE A 148 5.53 -5.03 -4.32
C PHE A 148 6.01 -6.26 -3.54
N GLU A 149 6.87 -7.11 -4.11
CA GLU A 149 7.39 -8.30 -3.44
C GLU A 149 8.18 -7.95 -2.16
N ARG A 150 8.92 -6.83 -2.18
CA ARG A 150 9.74 -6.38 -1.04
C ARG A 150 8.93 -5.64 0.02
N ALA A 151 7.82 -5.02 -0.36
CA ALA A 151 6.96 -4.29 0.56
C ALA A 151 6.20 -5.22 1.52
N ASP A 152 6.13 -4.81 2.79
CA ASP A 152 5.19 -5.39 3.76
C ASP A 152 3.78 -4.80 3.58
N LEU A 153 3.70 -3.53 3.17
CA LEU A 153 2.47 -2.80 2.90
C LEU A 153 2.59 -1.96 1.63
N VAL A 154 1.59 -2.05 0.75
CA VAL A 154 1.46 -1.14 -0.40
C VAL A 154 0.25 -0.23 -0.21
N ILE A 155 0.44 1.08 -0.24
CA ILE A 155 -0.63 2.08 -0.14
C ILE A 155 -0.80 2.72 -1.51
N PHE A 156 -1.97 2.54 -2.10
CA PHE A 156 -2.43 3.21 -3.31
C PHE A 156 -3.28 4.41 -2.92
N ASP A 157 -2.69 5.59 -3.08
CA ASP A 157 -3.33 6.87 -2.80
C ASP A 157 -4.02 7.41 -4.06
N ASP A 158 -5.17 8.05 -3.86
CA ASP A 158 -6.02 8.75 -4.83
C ASP A 158 -6.30 7.96 -6.11
N LEU A 159 -6.84 6.74 -5.94
CA LEU A 159 -7.25 5.91 -7.06
C LEU A 159 -8.48 6.50 -7.75
N GLY A 160 -8.48 6.58 -9.09
CA GLY A 160 -9.71 6.69 -9.87
C GLY A 160 -10.09 8.08 -10.35
N ASN A 161 -9.23 9.08 -10.19
CA ASN A 161 -9.44 10.41 -10.78
C ASN A 161 -8.96 10.49 -12.25
N GLU A 162 -8.51 9.39 -12.85
CA GLU A 162 -7.83 9.40 -14.15
C GLU A 162 -8.66 8.82 -15.30
N MET A 163 -8.47 9.34 -16.51
CA MET A 163 -8.97 8.69 -17.74
C MET A 163 -8.08 7.48 -18.05
N ILE A 164 -8.61 6.29 -17.83
CA ILE A 164 -7.83 5.05 -17.94
C ILE A 164 -8.03 4.39 -19.31
N SER A 165 -6.93 4.26 -20.06
CA SER A 165 -6.89 3.49 -21.30
C SER A 165 -7.03 1.98 -21.04
N ASP A 166 -7.41 1.19 -22.04
CA ASP A 166 -7.52 -0.27 -21.88
C ASP A 166 -6.19 -0.93 -21.50
N TRP A 167 -5.06 -0.39 -21.97
CA TRP A 167 -3.73 -0.83 -21.54
C TRP A 167 -3.52 -0.61 -20.03
N MET A 168 -3.83 0.59 -19.52
CA MET A 168 -3.73 0.88 -18.09
C MET A 168 -4.61 -0.06 -17.26
N LYS A 169 -5.82 -0.41 -17.73
CA LYS A 169 -6.67 -1.41 -17.04
C LYS A 169 -5.99 -2.77 -16.93
N GLN A 170 -5.31 -3.23 -17.99
CA GLN A 170 -4.54 -4.49 -17.94
C GLN A 170 -3.40 -4.42 -16.92
N GLU A 171 -2.72 -3.28 -16.82
CA GLU A 171 -1.67 -3.06 -15.82
C GLU A 171 -2.22 -3.05 -14.39
N LEU A 172 -3.36 -2.42 -14.15
CA LEU A 172 -4.06 -2.50 -12.87
C LEU A 172 -4.41 -3.94 -12.51
N TYR A 173 -4.90 -4.71 -13.47
CA TYR A 173 -5.15 -6.14 -13.26
C TYR A 173 -3.89 -6.88 -12.83
N LYS A 174 -2.76 -6.61 -13.51
CA LYS A 174 -1.45 -7.20 -13.25
C LYS A 174 -1.05 -6.93 -11.81
N PHE A 175 -1.08 -5.66 -11.38
CA PHE A 175 -0.69 -5.21 -10.05
C PHE A 175 -1.54 -5.84 -8.95
N PHE A 176 -2.86 -5.66 -8.99
CA PHE A 176 -3.73 -6.18 -7.93
C PHE A 176 -3.81 -7.70 -7.92
N SER A 177 -3.70 -8.37 -9.07
CA SER A 177 -3.59 -9.83 -9.12
C SER A 177 -2.30 -10.32 -8.47
N TYR A 178 -1.19 -9.60 -8.66
CA TYR A 178 0.08 -9.92 -8.02
C TYR A 178 -0.02 -9.79 -6.49
N LEU A 179 -0.54 -8.67 -5.98
CA LEU A 179 -0.76 -8.48 -4.55
C LEU A 179 -1.65 -9.57 -3.95
N HIS A 180 -2.73 -9.90 -4.67
CA HIS A 180 -3.67 -10.94 -4.25
C HIS A 180 -3.01 -12.33 -4.21
N LYS A 181 -2.24 -12.70 -5.25
CA LYS A 181 -1.58 -13.99 -5.34
C LYS A 181 -0.53 -14.17 -4.24
N ASN A 182 0.25 -13.13 -3.97
CA ASN A 182 1.38 -13.16 -3.05
C ASN A 182 1.02 -12.78 -1.61
N ARG A 183 -0.27 -12.55 -1.31
CA ARG A 183 -0.76 -12.16 0.02
C ARG A 183 -0.07 -10.91 0.59
N ILE A 184 0.25 -9.96 -0.28
CA ILE A 184 0.82 -8.67 0.14
C ILE A 184 -0.33 -7.82 0.67
N SER A 185 -0.17 -7.24 1.86
CA SER A 185 -1.15 -6.33 2.45
C SER A 185 -1.14 -5.02 1.70
N PHE A 186 -2.33 -4.45 1.47
CA PHE A 186 -2.45 -3.19 0.74
C PHE A 186 -3.57 -2.30 1.26
N ILE A 187 -3.47 -1.01 0.98
CA ILE A 187 -4.49 0.00 1.27
C ILE A 187 -4.84 0.70 -0.03
N ILE A 188 -6.12 0.96 -0.23
CA ILE A 188 -6.63 1.79 -1.32
C ILE A 188 -7.45 2.90 -0.70
N ASN A 189 -7.25 4.14 -1.15
CA ASN A 189 -8.29 5.15 -1.06
C ASN A 189 -8.69 5.65 -2.46
N THR A 190 -9.91 6.16 -2.57
CA THR A 190 -10.48 6.63 -3.85
C THR A 190 -11.59 7.64 -3.59
N ASN A 191 -11.77 8.59 -4.51
CA ASN A 191 -12.94 9.45 -4.55
C ASN A 191 -14.11 8.82 -5.31
N LEU A 192 -13.89 7.67 -5.96
CA LEU A 192 -14.94 6.93 -6.62
C LEU A 192 -15.86 6.26 -5.60
N ASN A 193 -17.16 6.33 -5.85
CA ASN A 193 -18.11 5.49 -5.15
C ASN A 193 -17.95 4.01 -5.55
N ASP A 194 -18.60 3.09 -4.83
CA ASP A 194 -18.44 1.64 -5.04
C ASP A 194 -18.82 1.20 -6.48
N ASP A 195 -19.84 1.81 -7.10
CA ASP A 195 -20.24 1.47 -8.47
C ASP A 195 -19.23 2.00 -9.51
N GLN A 196 -18.78 3.24 -9.33
CA GLN A 196 -17.73 3.83 -10.16
C GLN A 196 -16.43 3.03 -10.05
N LEU A 197 -16.01 2.65 -8.84
CA LEU A 197 -14.81 1.85 -8.64
C LEU A 197 -14.96 0.46 -9.26
N LYS A 198 -16.14 -0.16 -9.11
CA LYS A 198 -16.43 -1.45 -9.72
C LYS A 198 -16.29 -1.37 -11.23
N ASP A 199 -16.84 -0.34 -11.87
CA ASP A 199 -16.73 -0.14 -13.32
C ASP A 199 -15.31 0.22 -13.77
N PHE A 200 -14.63 1.07 -13.01
CA PHE A 200 -13.22 1.40 -13.22
C PHE A 200 -12.33 0.15 -13.22
N MET A 201 -12.61 -0.79 -12.32
CA MET A 201 -11.89 -2.06 -12.18
C MET A 201 -12.41 -3.19 -13.08
N ARG A 202 -13.37 -2.91 -13.98
CA ARG A 202 -13.87 -3.93 -14.93
C ARG A 202 -12.91 -4.15 -16.07
N ILE A 203 -12.63 -5.42 -16.33
CA ILE A 203 -11.72 -5.86 -17.39
C ILE A 203 -12.36 -6.99 -18.14
N ASN A 204 -12.48 -6.83 -19.47
CA ASN A 204 -13.21 -7.75 -20.34
C ASN A 204 -14.62 -8.08 -19.79
N GLY A 205 -15.31 -7.06 -19.26
CA GLY A 205 -16.64 -7.17 -18.66
C GLY A 205 -16.68 -7.74 -17.22
N SER A 206 -15.55 -8.16 -16.66
CA SER A 206 -15.48 -8.84 -15.35
C SER A 206 -15.11 -7.89 -14.20
N ALA A 207 -15.89 -7.90 -13.11
CA ALA A 207 -15.62 -7.17 -11.87
C ALA A 207 -14.83 -7.98 -10.81
N LYS A 208 -14.08 -9.01 -11.25
CA LYS A 208 -13.32 -9.91 -10.36
C LYS A 208 -12.36 -9.16 -9.45
N LEU A 209 -11.74 -8.09 -9.93
CA LEU A 209 -10.76 -7.31 -9.17
C LEU A 209 -11.40 -6.60 -7.98
N PHE A 210 -12.52 -5.92 -8.21
CA PHE A 210 -13.31 -5.28 -7.16
C PHE A 210 -13.76 -6.30 -6.10
N SER A 211 -14.24 -7.48 -6.53
CA SER A 211 -14.60 -8.57 -5.60
C SER A 211 -13.42 -9.04 -4.74
N ARG A 212 -12.22 -9.15 -5.32
CA ARG A 212 -11.00 -9.52 -4.58
C ARG A 212 -10.60 -8.46 -3.54
N ILE A 213 -10.78 -7.18 -3.87
CA ILE A 213 -10.53 -6.06 -2.94
C ILE A 213 -11.53 -6.12 -1.80
N ARG A 214 -12.84 -6.19 -2.09
CA ARG A 214 -13.91 -6.28 -1.09
C ARG A 214 -13.78 -7.50 -0.18
N GLY A 215 -13.29 -8.62 -0.69
CA GLY A 215 -13.11 -9.85 0.09
C GLY A 215 -11.89 -9.83 1.03
N ARG A 216 -10.96 -8.89 0.88
CA ARG A 216 -9.73 -8.83 1.70
C ARG A 216 -9.52 -7.53 2.44
N CYS A 217 -10.16 -6.46 2.00
CA CYS A 217 -10.04 -5.15 2.60
C CYS A 217 -11.24 -4.86 3.48
N LYS A 218 -10.98 -4.39 4.70
CA LYS A 218 -12.04 -3.79 5.50
C LYS A 218 -12.43 -2.45 4.86
N TYR A 219 -13.73 -2.28 4.60
CA TYR A 219 -14.27 -1.10 3.92
C TYR A 219 -14.59 0.02 4.91
N TYR A 220 -14.26 1.25 4.54
CA TYR A 220 -14.54 2.47 5.28
C TYR A 220 -15.10 3.52 4.33
N LYS A 221 -16.34 3.94 4.58
CA LYS A 221 -17.01 4.97 3.78
C LYS A 221 -16.95 6.31 4.51
N PHE A 222 -16.31 7.29 3.88
CA PHE A 222 -16.10 8.64 4.37
C PHE A 222 -17.26 9.51 3.89
N GLU A 223 -18.21 9.77 4.78
CA GLU A 223 -19.46 10.50 4.50
C GLU A 223 -19.58 11.71 5.45
N TRP A 224 -18.64 12.64 5.34
CA TRP A 224 -18.68 13.90 6.09
C TRP A 224 -18.13 15.03 5.22
N GLU A 225 -18.24 16.27 5.70
CA GLU A 225 -17.93 17.46 4.91
C GLU A 225 -16.43 17.61 4.61
N ASP A 226 -16.16 18.33 3.52
CA ASP A 226 -14.80 18.71 3.14
C ASP A 226 -14.20 19.66 4.19
N ARG A 227 -13.09 19.25 4.77
CA ARG A 227 -12.40 19.97 5.84
C ARG A 227 -11.59 21.15 5.35
N ARG A 228 -11.28 21.19 4.06
CA ARG A 228 -10.51 22.27 3.42
C ARG A 228 -11.32 23.56 3.34
N ILE A 229 -12.65 23.48 3.41
CA ILE A 229 -13.55 24.65 3.32
C ILE A 229 -13.24 25.67 4.42
N ASP A 230 -12.91 25.21 5.63
CA ASP A 230 -12.64 26.09 6.77
C ASP A 230 -11.13 26.37 6.99
N GLU A 231 -10.22 25.75 6.23
CA GLU A 231 -8.76 25.84 6.50
C GLU A 231 -8.23 27.28 6.44
N CYS A 232 -8.69 28.08 5.48
CA CYS A 232 -8.26 29.47 5.33
C CYS A 232 -9.24 30.47 5.96
N LYS A 233 -10.32 30.02 6.59
CA LYS A 233 -11.40 30.89 7.06
C LYS A 233 -10.91 31.95 8.05
N GLU A 234 -10.08 31.56 9.01
CA GLU A 234 -9.48 32.50 9.97
C GLU A 234 -8.57 33.54 9.31
N ILE A 235 -7.87 33.16 8.22
CA ILE A 235 -7.01 34.08 7.46
C ILE A 235 -7.88 35.08 6.70
N TRP A 236 -8.92 34.59 6.02
CA TRP A 236 -9.86 35.44 5.30
C TRP A 236 -10.56 36.41 6.24
N GLU A 237 -11.13 35.95 7.35
CA GLU A 237 -11.81 36.80 8.33
C GLU A 237 -10.88 37.83 9.00
N LYS A 238 -9.58 37.53 9.11
CA LYS A 238 -8.61 38.41 9.75
C LYS A 238 -8.04 39.50 8.82
N TYR A 239 -7.92 39.22 7.53
CA TYR A 239 -7.16 40.08 6.61
C TYR A 239 -7.93 40.55 5.36
N TYR A 240 -9.13 40.02 5.09
CA TYR A 240 -10.02 40.44 4.01
C TYR A 240 -11.36 40.93 4.57
#